data_AF-A0A2I2G6R4-F1
#
_entry.id   AF-A0A2I2G6R4-F1
#
_cell.length_a   1.000
_cell.length_b   1.000
_cell.length_c   1.000
_cell.angle_alpha   90.00
_cell.angle_beta   90.00
_cell.angle_gamma   90.00
#
_symmetry.space_group_name_H-M   'P 1'
#
loop_
_entity.id
_entity.type
_entity.pdbx_description
1 polymer ?
#
loop_
_entity_poly.entity_id
_entity_poly.type
_entity_poly.pdbx_seq_one_letter_code
_entity_poly.pdbx_strand_id
1 'polypeptide(L)'
;MGFKSIVARAVTLGLVPLALADISTFSPGGQNDTYFSITAASGSGPIFFQIQAPDTLQWVGLGQGTRMAGANMFVLYSSSERNVTLSPRAGKGHSMPESDPEAQVTLLEGTGIENGTMTANVRCDTCMRFEDDMSASHWIWAYKEGDPINSPNVSERIRIHDNYGRTEINLADAVSKSENPFLRYDPSINAKGLRGSGGSSAMLIAHGFLMAFAFVLLFPSFAILVPLPIPISVAKVHAPLQAFTLAVAIAGMGLGIRLWVLGGVSDPDVHHILGLIVMAFLILFQPAMGWLQHLHFRKTGAKSSFAYAHRWLGRILIILGIINGGLGFRLAGIGSPGTPQSAMIAYSVIAGVVGLAYISMHLVMALQGGKQSPAVQQEKTQAGGENAEIGPKILGHEQREDMYSEAMTTNANKANIPYTPVTAYNFLPPRAIVSASLQVGLREIIGAMLHNALIRTHHITSRKKVSALKRAADTYNCFVLLRSGGCPGIMYVEAREKDAVESWVNTVRSLRYKDFQLAMRPGVIQAETCSEENNSKQTPRRDYDSQEGKRASGIGLSEVETVKEFGGAMQQRGVWHWWRKGMGYS
;
A
#
# COMPACT_ATOMS: atom_id res chain seq x y z
N MET A 1 -82.29 4.71 65.97
CA MET A 1 -82.37 3.91 64.74
C MET A 1 -81.03 4.01 64.06
N GLY A 2 -80.19 3.00 63.87
CA GLY A 2 -80.31 1.55 64.01
C GLY A 2 -79.40 0.94 62.94
N PHE A 3 -78.45 0.09 63.35
CA PHE A 3 -77.96 -1.12 62.65
C PHE A 3 -77.35 -0.95 61.23
N LYS A 4 -76.12 -1.36 60.86
CA LYS A 4 -75.30 -2.52 61.26
C LYS A 4 -73.84 -2.34 60.85
N SER A 5 -72.95 -2.77 61.75
CA SER A 5 -71.59 -3.24 61.46
C SER A 5 -71.65 -4.68 60.95
N ILE A 6 -70.96 -5.03 59.85
CA ILE A 6 -70.45 -6.39 59.57
C ILE A 6 -69.10 -6.30 58.83
N VAL A 7 -68.03 -6.48 59.61
CA VAL A 7 -66.85 -7.33 59.36
C VAL A 7 -66.50 -7.69 57.92
N ALA A 8 -65.36 -7.18 57.43
CA ALA A 8 -64.49 -7.90 56.51
C ALA A 8 -63.08 -7.96 57.13
N ARG A 9 -62.72 -9.14 57.64
CA ARG A 9 -61.39 -9.45 58.15
C ARG A 9 -60.39 -9.38 57.00
N ALA A 10 -59.33 -8.62 57.19
CA ALA A 10 -58.13 -8.66 56.38
C ALA A 10 -57.55 -10.08 56.40
N VAL A 11 -57.45 -10.70 55.23
CA VAL A 11 -56.43 -11.71 54.94
C VAL A 11 -55.43 -11.04 54.02
N THR A 12 -54.51 -10.28 54.61
CA THR A 12 -53.25 -9.95 53.95
C THR A 12 -52.44 -11.23 53.91
N LEU A 13 -52.55 -11.98 52.82
CA LEU A 13 -51.52 -12.94 52.43
C LEU A 13 -50.22 -12.14 52.33
N GLY A 14 -49.32 -12.36 53.28
CA GLY A 14 -47.99 -11.79 53.26
C GLY A 14 -47.29 -12.24 52.00
N LEU A 15 -47.13 -11.32 51.05
CA LEU A 15 -46.05 -11.39 50.08
C LEU A 15 -44.76 -11.27 50.89
N VAL A 16 -44.21 -12.42 51.28
CA VAL A 16 -42.81 -12.52 51.69
C VAL A 16 -42.02 -11.92 50.53
N PRO A 17 -41.22 -10.86 50.74
CA PRO A 17 -40.30 -10.42 49.71
C PRO A 17 -39.33 -11.59 49.51
N LEU A 18 -39.52 -12.35 48.42
CA LEU A 18 -38.48 -13.23 47.92
C LEU A 18 -37.26 -12.35 47.75
N ALA A 19 -36.20 -12.63 48.50
CA ALA A 19 -34.91 -11.99 48.31
C ALA A 19 -34.53 -12.19 46.84
N LEU A 20 -34.68 -11.14 46.05
CA LEU A 20 -34.29 -11.15 44.64
C LEU A 20 -32.78 -11.39 44.63
N ALA A 21 -32.37 -12.46 43.96
CA ALA A 21 -30.98 -12.68 43.63
C ALA A 21 -30.48 -11.47 42.83
N ASP A 22 -29.37 -10.86 43.22
CA ASP A 22 -28.70 -9.92 42.33
C ASP A 22 -28.03 -10.75 41.22
N ILE A 23 -28.54 -10.60 40.01
CA ILE A 23 -28.11 -11.31 38.81
C ILE A 23 -27.49 -10.28 37.87
N SER A 24 -26.23 -10.48 37.51
CA SER A 24 -25.56 -9.69 36.49
C SER A 24 -25.83 -10.29 35.12
N THR A 25 -26.37 -9.49 34.20
CA THR A 25 -26.75 -9.95 32.86
C THR A 25 -26.16 -9.06 31.78
N PHE A 26 -25.62 -9.68 30.75
CA PHE A 26 -25.11 -9.00 29.56
C PHE A 26 -25.50 -9.73 28.27
N SER A 27 -25.50 -8.99 27.17
CA SER A 27 -25.69 -9.56 25.82
C SER A 27 -24.38 -9.48 25.02
N PRO A 28 -24.03 -10.51 24.23
CA PRO A 28 -22.86 -10.49 23.37
C PRO A 28 -23.05 -9.54 22.18
N GLY A 29 -21.94 -9.03 21.66
CA GLY A 29 -21.96 -8.19 20.46
C GLY A 29 -22.44 -8.96 19.23
N GLY A 30 -23.41 -8.40 18.49
CA GLY A 30 -23.93 -8.97 17.24
C GLY A 30 -25.05 -9.99 17.40
N GLN A 31 -25.48 -10.32 18.62
CA GLN A 31 -26.65 -11.16 18.88
C GLN A 31 -27.55 -10.47 19.92
N ASN A 32 -28.71 -9.99 19.48
CA ASN A 32 -29.61 -9.21 20.34
C ASN A 32 -30.46 -10.08 21.28
N ASP A 33 -30.69 -11.33 20.90
CA ASP A 33 -31.56 -12.28 21.61
C ASP A 33 -30.75 -13.34 22.38
N THR A 34 -29.46 -13.08 22.58
CA THR A 34 -28.57 -13.90 23.40
C THR A 34 -28.25 -13.16 24.70
N TYR A 35 -28.36 -13.88 25.82
CA TYR A 35 -28.11 -13.35 27.15
C TYR A 35 -27.28 -14.33 27.97
N PHE A 36 -26.35 -13.75 28.72
CA PHE A 36 -25.57 -14.46 29.74
C PHE A 36 -25.86 -13.79 31.08
N SER A 37 -26.30 -14.60 32.04
CA SER A 37 -26.67 -14.14 33.38
C SER A 37 -25.90 -14.92 34.42
N ILE A 38 -25.30 -14.23 35.39
CA ILE A 38 -24.37 -14.83 36.35
C ILE A 38 -24.67 -14.32 37.75
N THR A 39 -24.62 -15.23 38.72
CA THR A 39 -24.73 -14.91 40.15
C THR A 39 -23.94 -15.93 40.96
N ALA A 40 -23.33 -15.50 42.06
CA ALA A 40 -22.59 -16.34 42.99
C ALA A 40 -23.48 -16.72 44.18
N ALA A 41 -23.25 -17.91 44.75
CA ALA A 41 -23.78 -18.20 46.08
C ALA A 41 -23.15 -17.28 47.14
N SER A 42 -23.87 -17.02 48.23
CA SER A 42 -23.29 -16.30 49.38
C SER A 42 -22.11 -17.09 49.99
N GLY A 43 -20.91 -16.51 50.02
CA GLY A 43 -19.69 -17.16 50.55
C GLY A 43 -18.89 -17.93 49.49
N SER A 44 -18.03 -18.87 49.90
CA SER A 44 -17.24 -19.72 49.00
C SER A 44 -18.06 -20.87 48.40
N GLY A 45 -19.20 -20.55 47.78
CA GLY A 45 -20.16 -21.51 47.24
C GLY A 45 -20.12 -21.63 45.70
N PRO A 46 -21.09 -22.37 45.12
CA PRO A 46 -21.17 -22.56 43.66
C PRO A 46 -21.44 -21.25 42.91
N ILE A 47 -21.04 -21.22 41.63
CA ILE A 47 -21.52 -20.21 40.67
C ILE A 47 -22.76 -20.74 40.00
N PHE A 48 -23.74 -19.85 39.82
CA PHE A 48 -24.89 -20.09 38.97
C PHE A 48 -24.79 -19.20 37.74
N PHE A 49 -25.05 -19.78 36.57
CA PHE A 49 -25.19 -18.99 35.35
C PHE A 49 -26.34 -19.51 34.48
N GLN A 50 -26.92 -18.61 33.69
CA GLN A 50 -27.87 -18.92 32.65
C GLN A 50 -27.30 -18.49 31.30
N ILE A 51 -27.44 -19.37 30.32
CA ILE A 51 -27.21 -19.07 28.91
C ILE A 51 -28.56 -19.14 28.21
N GLN A 52 -29.00 -18.03 27.63
CA GLN A 52 -30.18 -17.96 26.77
C GLN A 52 -29.75 -17.52 25.38
N ALA A 53 -30.14 -18.25 24.34
CA ALA A 53 -29.81 -17.90 22.96
C ALA A 53 -30.80 -18.50 21.96
N PRO A 54 -30.91 -17.93 20.74
CA PRO A 54 -31.73 -18.52 19.68
C PRO A 54 -31.25 -19.94 19.31
N ASP A 55 -32.19 -20.84 19.04
CA ASP A 55 -31.92 -22.21 18.57
C ASP A 55 -31.38 -22.26 17.13
N THR A 56 -31.36 -21.13 16.43
CA THR A 56 -30.70 -20.94 15.14
C THR A 56 -29.17 -20.87 15.23
N LEU A 57 -28.61 -20.80 16.44
CA LEU A 57 -27.16 -20.89 16.63
C LEU A 57 -26.73 -22.36 16.63
N GLN A 58 -25.66 -22.66 15.90
CA GLN A 58 -25.04 -23.97 15.93
C GLN A 58 -24.54 -24.29 17.35
N TRP A 59 -23.92 -23.32 18.01
CA TRP A 59 -23.58 -23.37 19.43
C TRP A 59 -23.33 -21.96 19.99
N VAL A 60 -23.49 -21.80 21.30
CA VAL A 60 -23.16 -20.59 22.07
C VAL A 60 -22.33 -20.98 23.28
N GLY A 61 -21.37 -20.15 23.68
CA GLY A 61 -20.44 -20.47 24.77
C GLY A 61 -20.19 -19.30 25.71
N LEU A 62 -20.14 -19.62 27.00
CA LEU A 62 -19.66 -18.75 28.08
C LEU A 62 -18.36 -19.33 28.61
N GLY A 63 -17.39 -18.50 28.98
CA GLY A 63 -16.17 -18.97 29.63
C GLY A 63 -15.74 -18.06 30.77
N GLN A 64 -15.29 -18.66 31.86
CA GLN A 64 -14.67 -17.95 32.98
C GLN A 64 -13.17 -17.80 32.72
N GLY A 65 -12.71 -16.57 32.63
CA GLY A 65 -11.32 -16.21 32.34
C GLY A 65 -11.18 -15.02 31.41
N THR A 66 -9.95 -14.58 31.19
CA THR A 66 -9.64 -13.45 30.31
C THR A 66 -9.47 -13.85 28.85
N ARG A 67 -9.22 -15.11 28.55
CA ARG A 67 -8.94 -15.64 27.20
C ARG A 67 -9.26 -17.13 27.14
N MET A 68 -9.32 -17.70 25.93
CA MET A 68 -9.60 -19.12 25.75
C MET A 68 -8.58 -20.02 26.46
N ALA A 69 -7.29 -19.72 26.36
CA ALA A 69 -6.24 -20.46 27.07
C ALA A 69 -6.34 -20.26 28.60
N GLY A 70 -6.56 -21.35 29.32
CA GLY A 70 -6.74 -21.41 30.77
C GLY A 70 -8.16 -21.13 31.25
N ALA A 71 -9.13 -20.89 30.36
CA ALA A 71 -10.51 -20.66 30.75
C ALA A 71 -11.29 -21.96 30.96
N ASN A 72 -12.21 -21.91 31.93
CA ASN A 72 -13.29 -22.89 32.07
C ASN A 72 -14.40 -22.48 31.10
N MET A 73 -14.72 -23.31 30.11
CA MET A 73 -15.67 -22.98 29.04
C MET A 73 -16.93 -23.84 29.14
N PHE A 74 -18.09 -23.27 28.86
CA PHE A 74 -19.38 -23.94 28.88
C PHE A 74 -20.05 -23.71 27.53
N VAL A 75 -20.07 -24.74 26.69
CA VAL A 75 -20.62 -24.68 25.34
C VAL A 75 -22.01 -25.30 25.35
N LEU A 76 -23.01 -24.52 24.96
CA LEU A 76 -24.41 -24.90 24.85
C LEU A 76 -24.79 -25.08 23.38
N TYR A 77 -25.50 -26.16 23.08
CA TYR A 77 -26.09 -26.44 21.77
C TYR A 77 -27.30 -27.35 21.91
N SER A 78 -28.09 -27.49 20.84
CA SER A 78 -29.24 -28.37 20.84
C SER A 78 -28.83 -29.84 20.96
N SER A 79 -29.50 -30.56 21.86
CA SER A 79 -29.45 -32.02 21.97
C SER A 79 -30.50 -32.67 21.06
N SER A 80 -31.68 -32.05 21.02
CA SER A 80 -32.85 -32.40 20.20
C SER A 80 -33.73 -31.15 20.08
N GLU A 81 -34.91 -31.27 19.44
CA GLU A 81 -35.85 -30.14 19.27
C GLU A 81 -36.31 -29.46 20.57
N ARG A 82 -36.27 -30.17 21.71
CA ARG A 82 -36.75 -29.66 23.01
C ARG A 82 -35.70 -29.63 24.10
N ASN A 83 -34.52 -30.19 23.85
CA ASN A 83 -33.51 -30.40 24.88
C ASN A 83 -32.16 -29.86 24.43
N VAL A 84 -31.35 -29.44 25.40
CA VAL A 84 -30.03 -28.86 25.18
C VAL A 84 -28.94 -29.74 25.76
N THR A 85 -27.74 -29.62 25.21
CA THR A 85 -26.52 -30.22 25.76
C THR A 85 -25.62 -29.09 26.21
N LEU A 86 -25.21 -29.13 27.47
CA LEU A 86 -24.17 -28.26 28.00
C LEU A 86 -22.87 -29.07 28.13
N SER A 87 -21.81 -28.58 27.50
CA SER A 87 -20.50 -29.19 27.45
C SER A 87 -19.49 -28.32 28.21
N PRO A 88 -19.10 -28.71 29.44
CA PRO A 88 -17.95 -28.12 30.12
C PRO A 88 -16.66 -28.51 29.40
N ARG A 89 -15.78 -27.54 29.15
CA ARG A 89 -14.54 -27.73 28.39
C ARG A 89 -13.39 -26.93 28.99
N ALA A 90 -12.18 -27.48 28.86
CA ALA A 90 -10.95 -26.81 29.28
C ALA A 90 -10.27 -26.16 28.08
N GLY A 91 -10.08 -24.85 28.12
CA GLY A 91 -9.37 -24.13 27.06
C GLY A 91 -7.85 -24.27 27.22
N LYS A 92 -7.19 -24.95 26.28
CA LYS A 92 -5.72 -25.17 26.30
C LYS A 92 -4.94 -24.21 25.39
N GLY A 93 -5.62 -23.37 24.61
CA GLY A 93 -5.03 -22.55 23.55
C GLY A 93 -6.09 -22.12 22.54
N HIS A 94 -5.67 -21.90 21.27
CA HIS A 94 -6.58 -21.63 20.13
C HIS A 94 -6.84 -22.89 19.30
N SER A 95 -6.87 -24.04 19.97
CA SER A 95 -7.33 -25.31 19.43
C SER A 95 -8.74 -25.61 19.94
N MET A 96 -9.46 -26.52 19.27
CA MET A 96 -10.79 -26.93 19.73
C MET A 96 -10.70 -27.40 21.19
N PRO A 97 -11.47 -26.81 22.12
CA PRO A 97 -11.41 -27.17 23.53
C PRO A 97 -12.07 -28.55 23.72
N GLU A 98 -11.51 -29.34 24.61
CA GLU A 98 -11.95 -30.72 24.90
C GLU A 98 -12.86 -30.73 26.13
N SER A 99 -13.77 -31.70 26.20
CA SER A 99 -14.66 -31.88 27.35
C SER A 99 -13.83 -32.05 28.62
N ASP A 100 -14.21 -31.32 29.67
CA ASP A 100 -13.57 -31.39 30.98
C ASP A 100 -14.44 -32.21 31.94
N PRO A 101 -14.05 -33.46 32.29
CA PRO A 101 -14.81 -34.29 33.21
C PRO A 101 -14.65 -33.85 34.68
N GLU A 102 -13.69 -32.99 35.01
CA GLU A 102 -13.47 -32.50 36.38
C GLU A 102 -14.43 -31.35 36.74
N ALA A 103 -15.08 -30.75 35.73
CA ALA A 103 -16.08 -29.71 35.92
C ALA A 103 -17.40 -30.32 36.42
N GLN A 104 -17.74 -30.05 37.69
CA GLN A 104 -19.00 -30.50 38.29
C GLN A 104 -20.10 -29.50 37.98
N VAL A 105 -20.80 -29.76 36.87
CA VAL A 105 -21.85 -28.89 36.32
C VAL A 105 -23.18 -29.63 36.31
N THR A 106 -24.21 -28.99 36.84
CA THR A 106 -25.58 -29.54 36.91
C THR A 106 -26.55 -28.61 36.20
N LEU A 107 -27.36 -29.16 35.29
CA LEU A 107 -28.48 -28.46 34.67
C LEU A 107 -29.67 -28.41 35.64
N LEU A 108 -30.19 -27.21 35.86
CA LEU A 108 -31.30 -26.94 36.76
C LEU A 108 -32.63 -26.88 36.00
N GLU A 109 -33.73 -26.94 36.75
CA GLU A 109 -35.09 -26.76 36.23
C GLU A 109 -35.22 -25.43 35.44
N GLY A 110 -35.99 -25.47 34.35
CA GLY A 110 -36.11 -24.39 33.37
C GLY A 110 -35.12 -24.48 32.20
N THR A 111 -34.27 -25.51 32.17
CA THR A 111 -33.39 -25.83 31.03
C THR A 111 -34.16 -26.53 29.92
N GLY A 112 -33.93 -26.16 28.66
CA GLY A 112 -34.55 -26.77 27.49
C GLY A 112 -34.60 -25.82 26.29
N ILE A 113 -35.34 -26.23 25.25
CA ILE A 113 -35.66 -25.39 24.10
C ILE A 113 -37.16 -25.11 24.10
N GLU A 114 -37.52 -23.83 24.13
CA GLU A 114 -38.92 -23.38 24.06
C GLU A 114 -39.01 -22.11 23.22
N ASN A 115 -40.03 -22.03 22.35
CA ASN A 115 -40.29 -20.88 21.48
C ASN A 115 -39.08 -20.39 20.65
N GLY A 116 -38.24 -21.31 20.16
CA GLY A 116 -37.05 -20.98 19.36
C GLY A 116 -35.85 -20.51 20.19
N THR A 117 -35.90 -20.66 21.51
CA THR A 117 -34.85 -20.21 22.43
C THR A 117 -34.31 -21.38 23.23
N MET A 118 -33.00 -21.60 23.15
CA MET A 118 -32.27 -22.52 24.01
C MET A 118 -31.96 -21.82 25.34
N THR A 119 -32.36 -22.44 26.45
CA THR A 119 -32.06 -21.96 27.80
C THR A 119 -31.34 -23.06 28.58
N ALA A 120 -30.21 -22.72 29.20
CA ALA A 120 -29.56 -23.58 30.18
C ALA A 120 -29.39 -22.83 31.49
N ASN A 121 -30.05 -23.32 32.55
CA ASN A 121 -29.86 -22.87 33.92
C ASN A 121 -28.84 -23.79 34.57
N VAL A 122 -27.74 -23.24 35.08
CA VAL A 122 -26.58 -24.04 35.42
C VAL A 122 -26.10 -23.73 36.83
N ARG A 123 -25.83 -24.80 37.59
CA ARG A 123 -25.05 -24.76 38.83
C ARG A 123 -23.69 -25.37 38.56
N CYS A 124 -22.62 -24.68 38.96
CA CYS A 124 -21.28 -25.23 38.94
C CYS A 124 -20.63 -25.18 40.32
N ASP A 125 -20.28 -26.36 40.84
CA ASP A 125 -19.70 -26.52 42.18
C ASP A 125 -18.16 -26.42 42.19
N THR A 126 -17.49 -26.63 41.06
CA THR A 126 -16.01 -26.56 40.95
C THR A 126 -15.47 -25.34 40.19
N CYS A 127 -16.33 -24.40 39.79
CA CYS A 127 -15.94 -23.26 38.95
C CYS A 127 -15.32 -22.08 39.73
N MET A 128 -15.55 -21.96 41.03
CA MET A 128 -14.87 -20.98 41.88
C MET A 128 -13.57 -21.57 42.41
N ARG A 129 -12.43 -20.95 42.12
CA ARG A 129 -11.19 -21.23 42.86
C ARG A 129 -11.05 -20.21 43.99
N PHE A 130 -10.59 -20.65 45.16
CA PHE A 130 -10.48 -19.85 46.40
C PHE A 130 -9.61 -18.57 46.26
N GLU A 131 -8.92 -18.38 45.14
CA GLU A 131 -8.04 -17.24 44.84
C GLU A 131 -8.66 -16.24 43.84
N ASP A 132 -9.87 -16.48 43.33
CA ASP A 132 -10.50 -15.61 42.34
C ASP A 132 -11.07 -14.35 43.03
N ASP A 133 -10.55 -13.18 42.65
CA ASP A 133 -11.04 -11.87 43.11
C ASP A 133 -12.49 -11.67 42.63
N MET A 134 -13.44 -11.73 43.57
CA MET A 134 -14.88 -11.56 43.30
C MET A 134 -15.22 -10.15 42.79
N SER A 135 -14.33 -9.16 43.00
CA SER A 135 -14.59 -7.77 42.62
C SER A 135 -14.41 -7.48 41.13
N ALA A 136 -13.67 -8.33 40.40
CA ALA A 136 -13.35 -8.17 38.99
C ALA A 136 -13.25 -9.52 38.26
N SER A 137 -14.36 -10.27 38.20
CA SER A 137 -14.37 -11.55 37.48
C SER A 137 -14.42 -11.33 35.96
N HIS A 138 -13.46 -11.93 35.25
CA HIS A 138 -13.38 -11.83 33.80
C HIS A 138 -14.09 -13.00 33.13
N TRP A 139 -14.88 -12.67 32.11
CA TRP A 139 -15.63 -13.63 31.33
C TRP A 139 -15.40 -13.42 29.85
N ILE A 140 -15.40 -14.52 29.11
CA ILE A 140 -15.41 -14.55 27.65
C ILE A 140 -16.72 -15.15 27.16
N TRP A 141 -17.14 -14.75 25.97
CA TRP A 141 -18.28 -15.34 25.30
C TRP A 141 -17.93 -15.60 23.84
N ALA A 142 -18.60 -16.57 23.23
CA ALA A 142 -18.46 -16.87 21.83
C ALA A 142 -19.75 -17.49 21.29
N TYR A 143 -20.01 -17.37 19.99
CA TYR A 143 -21.10 -18.09 19.34
C TYR A 143 -20.74 -18.48 17.93
N LYS A 144 -21.47 -19.47 17.42
CA LYS A 144 -21.40 -19.91 16.05
C LYS A 144 -22.78 -19.94 15.41
N GLU A 145 -22.89 -19.33 14.24
CA GLU A 145 -24.07 -19.37 13.39
C GLU A 145 -24.03 -20.62 12.50
N GLY A 146 -25.21 -21.15 12.19
CA GLY A 146 -25.38 -22.29 11.28
C GLY A 146 -26.31 -23.36 11.84
N ASP A 147 -26.36 -24.50 11.15
CA ASP A 147 -27.29 -25.57 11.49
C ASP A 147 -27.07 -26.10 12.92
N PRO A 148 -28.16 -26.39 13.67
CA PRO A 148 -28.07 -26.92 15.03
C PRO A 148 -27.35 -28.27 15.08
N ILE A 149 -26.57 -28.49 16.15
CA ILE A 149 -25.76 -29.71 16.30
C ILE A 149 -26.62 -30.95 16.54
N ASN A 150 -27.71 -30.84 17.32
CA ASN A 150 -28.64 -31.95 17.63
C ASN A 150 -27.93 -33.21 18.14
N SER A 151 -27.08 -33.07 19.16
CA SER A 151 -26.29 -34.17 19.73
C SER A 151 -26.32 -34.14 21.26
N PRO A 152 -26.57 -35.27 21.96
CA PRO A 152 -26.41 -35.36 23.42
C PRO A 152 -24.95 -35.52 23.85
N ASN A 153 -24.00 -35.65 22.92
CA ASN A 153 -22.61 -35.96 23.24
C ASN A 153 -21.85 -34.72 23.70
N VAL A 154 -21.56 -34.59 25.00
CA VAL A 154 -20.77 -33.47 25.55
C VAL A 154 -19.39 -33.29 24.91
N SER A 155 -18.83 -34.33 24.28
CA SER A 155 -17.54 -34.27 23.58
C SER A 155 -17.66 -33.98 22.07
N GLU A 156 -18.82 -33.50 21.60
CA GLU A 156 -19.06 -33.23 20.18
C GLU A 156 -18.01 -32.30 19.56
N ARG A 157 -17.66 -32.53 18.29
CA ARG A 157 -16.72 -31.65 17.59
C ARG A 157 -17.41 -30.37 17.18
N ILE A 158 -16.88 -29.23 17.65
CA ILE A 158 -17.41 -27.91 17.33
C ILE A 158 -16.47 -27.18 16.38
N ARG A 159 -17.05 -26.38 15.49
CA ARG A 159 -16.30 -25.47 14.61
C ARG A 159 -15.97 -24.17 15.36
N ILE A 160 -14.94 -23.46 14.89
CA ILE A 160 -14.55 -22.16 15.44
C ILE A 160 -15.71 -21.16 15.43
N HIS A 161 -15.82 -20.36 16.50
CA HIS A 161 -16.84 -19.34 16.64
C HIS A 161 -16.75 -18.29 15.55
N ASP A 162 -17.90 -17.72 15.24
CA ASP A 162 -18.07 -16.65 14.26
C ASP A 162 -17.84 -15.28 14.90
N ASN A 163 -18.18 -15.13 16.18
CA ASN A 163 -17.87 -13.96 16.97
C ASN A 163 -17.58 -14.34 18.42
N TYR A 164 -16.84 -13.47 19.09
CA TYR A 164 -16.40 -13.66 20.46
C TYR A 164 -16.06 -12.32 21.08
N GLY A 165 -16.07 -12.29 22.41
CA GLY A 165 -15.70 -11.09 23.14
C GLY A 165 -15.43 -11.36 24.60
N ARG A 166 -15.30 -10.27 25.35
CA ARG A 166 -14.99 -10.28 26.77
C ARG A 166 -15.95 -9.37 27.51
N THR A 167 -16.17 -9.69 28.77
CA THR A 167 -16.86 -8.82 29.71
C THR A 167 -16.23 -8.98 31.09
N GLU A 168 -16.46 -7.99 31.94
CA GLU A 168 -16.06 -8.01 33.33
C GLU A 168 -17.32 -7.88 34.17
N ILE A 169 -17.42 -8.72 35.20
CA ILE A 169 -18.56 -8.78 36.10
C ILE A 169 -18.02 -8.71 37.52
N ASN A 170 -18.51 -7.75 38.30
CA ASN A 170 -18.32 -7.74 39.73
C ASN A 170 -19.28 -8.76 40.36
N LEU A 171 -18.76 -9.91 40.80
CA LEU A 171 -19.57 -10.97 41.43
C LEU A 171 -19.93 -10.63 42.88
N ALA A 172 -19.21 -9.72 43.53
CA ALA A 172 -19.57 -9.24 44.86
C ALA A 172 -20.95 -8.55 44.86
N ASP A 173 -21.33 -7.94 43.73
CA ASP A 173 -22.62 -7.27 43.53
C ASP A 173 -23.69 -8.21 42.96
N ALA A 174 -23.36 -9.48 42.68
CA ALA A 174 -24.25 -10.45 42.04
C ALA A 174 -24.35 -11.73 42.89
N VAL A 175 -24.96 -11.63 44.06
CA VAL A 175 -25.07 -12.73 45.03
C VAL A 175 -26.51 -13.18 45.21
N SER A 176 -26.70 -14.50 45.17
CA SER A 176 -27.98 -15.18 45.38
C SER A 176 -27.95 -16.06 46.63
N LYS A 177 -29.12 -16.20 47.27
CA LYS A 177 -29.41 -17.21 48.31
C LYS A 177 -30.33 -18.34 47.79
N SER A 178 -30.74 -18.28 46.53
CA SER A 178 -31.60 -19.28 45.91
C SER A 178 -30.77 -20.45 45.37
N GLU A 179 -31.27 -21.68 45.53
CA GLU A 179 -30.72 -22.90 44.92
C GLU A 179 -30.94 -22.95 43.39
N ASN A 180 -31.92 -22.20 42.87
CA ASN A 180 -32.14 -21.99 41.44
C ASN A 180 -32.53 -20.52 41.21
N PRO A 181 -31.58 -19.61 41.00
CA PRO A 181 -31.84 -18.19 40.84
C PRO A 181 -32.57 -17.85 39.53
N PHE A 182 -32.58 -18.75 38.54
CA PHE A 182 -33.04 -18.45 37.18
C PHE A 182 -34.45 -18.96 36.85
N LEU A 183 -35.09 -19.76 37.70
CA LEU A 183 -36.38 -20.39 37.41
C LEU A 183 -37.50 -19.41 37.03
N ARG A 184 -37.44 -18.17 37.55
CA ARG A 184 -38.40 -17.09 37.26
C ARG A 184 -37.69 -15.82 36.76
N TYR A 185 -36.47 -15.97 36.28
CA TYR A 185 -35.67 -14.86 35.78
C TYR A 185 -35.76 -14.81 34.25
N ASP A 186 -36.17 -13.66 33.72
CA ASP A 186 -36.18 -13.39 32.29
C ASP A 186 -35.12 -12.32 31.96
N PRO A 187 -34.01 -12.67 31.30
CA PRO A 187 -32.96 -11.72 30.99
C PRO A 187 -33.40 -10.64 29.98
N SER A 188 -34.39 -10.91 29.12
CA SER A 188 -34.84 -9.94 28.11
C SER A 188 -35.49 -8.70 28.73
N ILE A 189 -36.13 -8.87 29.90
CA ILE A 189 -36.78 -7.81 30.67
C ILE A 189 -35.82 -7.22 31.71
N ASN A 190 -34.94 -8.05 32.29
CA ASN A 190 -34.12 -7.68 33.44
C ASN A 190 -32.68 -7.27 33.10
N ALA A 191 -32.24 -7.38 31.84
CA ALA A 191 -30.91 -6.94 31.43
C ALA A 191 -30.77 -5.41 31.57
N LYS A 192 -29.85 -4.94 32.42
CA LYS A 192 -29.54 -3.50 32.61
C LYS A 192 -28.75 -2.87 31.44
N GLY A 193 -28.81 -3.44 30.23
CA GLY A 193 -28.15 -2.89 29.03
C GLY A 193 -26.62 -3.02 29.00
N LEU A 194 -26.02 -3.87 29.85
CA LEU A 194 -24.59 -4.20 29.75
C LEU A 194 -24.36 -4.96 28.43
N ARG A 195 -23.74 -4.29 27.46
CA ARG A 195 -23.30 -4.93 26.21
C ARG A 195 -21.87 -5.41 26.39
N GLY A 196 -21.65 -6.70 26.18
CA GLY A 196 -20.30 -7.25 26.12
C GLY A 196 -19.52 -6.55 25.01
N SER A 197 -18.27 -6.17 25.27
CA SER A 197 -17.43 -5.49 24.28
C SER A 197 -17.10 -6.46 23.14
N GLY A 198 -17.78 -6.29 21.99
CA GLY A 198 -17.48 -6.97 20.73
C GLY A 198 -16.22 -6.39 20.11
N GLY A 199 -15.05 -6.79 20.61
CA GLY A 199 -13.77 -6.15 20.33
C GLY A 199 -12.99 -6.65 19.11
N SER A 200 -13.47 -7.66 18.39
CA SER A 200 -12.60 -8.46 17.50
C SER A 200 -12.83 -8.17 16.02
N SER A 201 -14.09 -8.10 15.57
CA SER A 201 -14.40 -8.14 14.13
C SER A 201 -14.01 -6.85 13.40
N ALA A 202 -14.28 -5.67 13.98
CA ALA A 202 -13.92 -4.40 13.33
C ALA A 202 -12.40 -4.22 13.19
N MET A 203 -11.64 -4.60 14.22
CA MET A 203 -10.18 -4.54 14.19
C MET A 203 -9.59 -5.58 13.23
N LEU A 204 -10.17 -6.79 13.19
CA LEU A 204 -9.81 -7.84 12.24
C LEU A 204 -10.07 -7.41 10.79
N ILE A 205 -11.24 -6.85 10.51
CA ILE A 205 -11.60 -6.30 9.20
C ILE A 205 -10.63 -5.18 8.81
N ALA A 206 -10.33 -4.25 9.73
CA ALA A 206 -9.41 -3.15 9.47
C ALA A 206 -7.97 -3.64 9.20
N HIS A 207 -7.47 -4.59 10.00
CA HIS A 207 -6.17 -5.23 9.77
C HIS A 207 -6.11 -5.89 8.39
N GLY A 208 -7.08 -6.77 8.09
CA GLY A 208 -7.16 -7.49 6.83
C GLY A 208 -7.26 -6.54 5.63
N PHE A 209 -8.09 -5.49 5.72
CA PHE A 209 -8.24 -4.48 4.69
C PHE A 209 -6.94 -3.70 4.43
N LEU A 210 -6.30 -3.16 5.48
CA LEU A 210 -5.06 -2.38 5.33
C LEU A 210 -3.93 -3.24 4.74
N MET A 211 -3.79 -4.48 5.21
CA MET A 211 -2.75 -5.38 4.72
C MET A 211 -3.01 -5.84 3.29
N ALA A 212 -4.26 -6.20 2.95
CA ALA A 212 -4.63 -6.52 1.57
C ALA A 212 -4.42 -5.31 0.64
N PHE A 213 -4.87 -4.13 1.04
CA PHE A 213 -4.71 -2.91 0.26
C PHE A 213 -3.23 -2.58 0.00
N ALA A 214 -2.37 -2.70 1.02
CA ALA A 214 -0.94 -2.48 0.87
C ALA A 214 -0.27 -3.52 -0.06
N PHE A 215 -0.46 -4.81 0.20
CA PHE A 215 0.30 -5.87 -0.49
C PHE A 215 -0.28 -6.32 -1.82
N VAL A 216 -1.59 -6.27 -2.00
CA VAL A 216 -2.23 -6.68 -3.25
C VAL A 216 -2.31 -5.52 -4.24
N LEU A 217 -2.54 -4.29 -3.76
CA LEU A 217 -2.78 -3.15 -4.66
C LEU A 217 -1.60 -2.18 -4.69
N LEU A 218 -1.25 -1.56 -3.56
CA LEU A 218 -0.33 -0.43 -3.55
C LEU A 218 1.12 -0.81 -3.88
N PHE A 219 1.70 -1.79 -3.17
CA PHE A 219 3.10 -2.19 -3.39
C PHE A 219 3.35 -2.66 -4.83
N PRO A 220 2.56 -3.57 -5.43
CA PRO A 220 2.73 -3.97 -6.82
C PRO A 220 2.57 -2.80 -7.79
N SER A 221 1.53 -1.97 -7.60
CA SER A 221 1.23 -0.84 -8.50
C SER A 221 2.34 0.21 -8.48
N PHE A 222 2.82 0.61 -7.30
CA PHE A 222 3.89 1.61 -7.19
C PHE A 222 5.27 1.06 -7.54
N ALA A 223 5.48 -0.24 -7.43
CA ALA A 223 6.70 -0.89 -7.93
C ALA A 223 6.73 -0.93 -9.47
N ILE A 224 5.58 -1.10 -10.13
CA ILE A 224 5.47 -1.15 -11.60
C ILE A 224 5.73 0.19 -12.27
N LEU A 225 5.58 1.31 -11.55
CA LEU A 225 5.86 2.65 -12.11
C LEU A 225 7.32 2.82 -12.54
N VAL A 226 8.26 2.14 -11.90
CA VAL A 226 9.70 2.27 -12.19
C VAL A 226 10.12 1.65 -13.53
N PRO A 227 9.68 0.43 -13.91
CA PRO A 227 9.99 -0.14 -15.22
C PRO A 227 9.22 0.48 -16.39
N LEU A 228 8.18 1.29 -16.16
CA LEU A 228 7.44 1.94 -17.24
C LEU A 228 8.37 2.83 -18.09
N PRO A 229 8.13 2.94 -19.41
CA PRO A 229 8.88 3.82 -20.30
C PRO A 229 8.48 5.31 -20.14
N ILE A 230 8.11 5.72 -18.92
CA ILE A 230 7.71 7.08 -18.57
C ILE A 230 8.82 7.68 -17.71
N PRO A 231 9.29 8.92 -17.97
CA PRO A 231 10.36 9.54 -17.21
C PRO A 231 9.89 9.93 -15.80
N ILE A 232 9.90 8.97 -14.88
CA ILE A 232 9.47 9.15 -13.50
C ILE A 232 10.69 9.35 -12.59
N SER A 233 10.66 10.40 -11.77
CA SER A 233 11.67 10.61 -10.75
C SER A 233 11.46 9.63 -9.59
N VAL A 234 12.38 8.67 -9.44
CA VAL A 234 12.32 7.66 -8.37
C VAL A 234 12.26 8.32 -6.98
N ALA A 235 13.06 9.36 -6.73
CA ALA A 235 13.10 10.02 -5.43
C ALA A 235 11.85 10.88 -5.13
N LYS A 236 11.19 11.43 -6.15
CA LYS A 236 10.03 12.32 -5.97
C LYS A 236 8.68 11.63 -6.10
N VAL A 237 8.63 10.45 -6.71
CA VAL A 237 7.37 9.73 -6.98
C VAL A 237 7.40 8.36 -6.32
N HIS A 238 8.34 7.50 -6.71
CA HIS A 238 8.38 6.15 -6.18
C HIS A 238 8.66 6.12 -4.67
N ALA A 239 9.67 6.85 -4.18
CA ALA A 239 10.00 6.85 -2.76
C ALA A 239 8.85 7.36 -1.85
N PRO A 240 8.17 8.48 -2.14
CA PRO A 240 7.01 8.91 -1.35
C PRO A 240 5.83 7.93 -1.38
N LEU A 241 5.50 7.37 -2.56
CA LEU A 241 4.42 6.38 -2.68
C LEU A 241 4.73 5.08 -1.93
N GLN A 242 5.99 4.64 -1.95
CA GLN A 242 6.46 3.50 -1.18
C GLN A 242 6.45 3.78 0.33
N ALA A 243 6.86 4.99 0.75
CA ALA A 243 6.81 5.40 2.15
C ALA A 243 5.36 5.45 2.68
N PHE A 244 4.43 5.99 1.88
CA PHE A 244 3.00 5.97 2.20
C PHE A 244 2.48 4.53 2.35
N THR A 245 2.81 3.66 1.40
CA THR A 245 2.37 2.25 1.44
C THR A 245 2.96 1.51 2.64
N LEU A 246 4.22 1.77 2.97
CA LEU A 246 4.86 1.22 4.16
C LEU A 246 4.17 1.71 5.44
N ALA A 247 3.75 2.98 5.51
CA ALA A 247 3.01 3.48 6.66
C ALA A 247 1.64 2.78 6.82
N VAL A 248 0.91 2.55 5.72
CA VAL A 248 -0.33 1.76 5.72
C VAL A 248 -0.07 0.34 6.23
N ALA A 249 0.99 -0.31 5.76
CA ALA A 249 1.37 -1.66 6.19
C ALA A 249 1.80 -1.71 7.66
N ILE A 250 2.51 -0.69 8.18
CA ILE A 250 2.87 -0.58 9.60
C ILE A 250 1.61 -0.43 10.46
N ALA A 251 0.64 0.40 10.04
CA ALA A 251 -0.64 0.53 10.74
C ALA A 251 -1.40 -0.81 10.77
N GLY A 252 -1.47 -1.51 9.63
CA GLY A 252 -2.03 -2.85 9.54
C GLY A 252 -1.33 -3.85 10.47
N MET A 253 0.00 -3.89 10.47
CA MET A 253 0.79 -4.73 11.39
C MET A 253 0.50 -4.40 12.86
N GLY A 254 0.39 -3.12 13.21
CA GLY A 254 0.05 -2.68 14.58
C GLY A 254 -1.31 -3.21 15.05
N LEU A 255 -2.33 -3.19 14.18
CA LEU A 255 -3.63 -3.81 14.46
C LEU A 255 -3.50 -5.33 14.60
N GLY A 256 -2.71 -5.99 13.75
CA GLY A 256 -2.47 -7.43 13.82
C GLY A 256 -1.81 -7.88 15.12
N ILE A 257 -0.78 -7.13 15.58
CA ILE A 257 -0.13 -7.38 16.88
C ILE A 257 -1.13 -7.19 18.01
N ARG A 258 -1.97 -6.14 17.95
CA ARG A 258 -3.00 -5.91 18.98
C ARG A 258 -4.05 -7.03 19.00
N LEU A 259 -4.49 -7.52 17.84
CA LEU A 259 -5.37 -8.68 17.72
C LEU A 259 -4.73 -9.94 18.29
N TRP A 260 -3.43 -10.16 18.08
CA TRP A 260 -2.72 -11.31 18.64
C TRP A 260 -2.67 -11.26 20.17
N VAL A 261 -2.26 -10.12 20.75
CA VAL A 261 -2.20 -9.91 22.20
C VAL A 261 -3.60 -10.03 22.83
N LEU A 262 -4.62 -9.41 22.21
CA LEU A 262 -6.00 -9.50 22.68
C LEU A 262 -6.63 -10.86 22.40
N GLY A 263 -6.20 -11.61 21.40
CA GLY A 263 -6.67 -12.98 21.14
C GLY A 263 -6.14 -13.97 22.17
N GLY A 264 -4.98 -13.69 22.77
CA GLY A 264 -4.37 -14.56 23.77
C GLY A 264 -3.82 -15.86 23.16
N VAL A 265 -3.37 -15.83 21.90
CA VAL A 265 -2.70 -16.97 21.26
C VAL A 265 -1.27 -17.05 21.82
N SER A 266 -1.00 -18.05 22.66
CA SER A 266 0.34 -18.27 23.22
C SER A 266 1.35 -18.74 22.17
N ASP A 267 0.88 -19.49 21.17
CA ASP A 267 1.75 -20.01 20.11
C ASP A 267 1.62 -19.19 18.81
N PRO A 268 2.74 -18.72 18.23
CA PRO A 268 2.69 -17.92 17.02
C PRO A 268 2.33 -18.80 15.80
N ASP A 269 1.13 -18.59 15.23
CA ASP A 269 0.77 -19.16 13.91
C ASP A 269 1.75 -18.70 12.80
N VAL A 270 1.86 -19.50 11.73
CA VAL A 270 2.68 -19.19 10.55
C VAL A 270 2.37 -17.81 9.98
N HIS A 271 1.11 -17.37 10.00
CA HIS A 271 0.71 -16.02 9.57
C HIS A 271 1.42 -14.91 10.36
N HIS A 272 1.53 -15.08 11.69
CA HIS A 272 2.20 -14.12 12.56
C HIS A 272 3.72 -14.11 12.30
N ILE A 273 4.34 -15.29 12.28
CA ILE A 273 5.79 -15.42 12.09
C ILE A 273 6.20 -14.87 10.72
N LEU A 274 5.56 -15.34 9.65
CA LEU A 274 5.86 -14.90 8.29
C LEU A 274 5.56 -13.40 8.12
N GLY A 275 4.44 -12.92 8.66
CA GLY A 275 4.08 -11.50 8.64
C GLY A 275 5.12 -10.61 9.29
N LEU A 276 5.60 -10.97 10.48
CA LEU A 276 6.64 -10.22 11.20
C LEU A 276 7.97 -10.22 10.44
N ILE A 277 8.37 -11.36 9.86
CA ILE A 277 9.58 -11.45 9.03
C ILE A 277 9.46 -10.54 7.81
N VAL A 278 8.36 -10.64 7.05
CA VAL A 278 8.13 -9.80 5.86
C VAL A 278 8.16 -8.32 6.22
N MET A 279 7.47 -7.92 7.30
CA MET A 279 7.42 -6.53 7.74
C MET A 279 8.78 -6.04 8.25
N ALA A 280 9.55 -6.84 8.99
CA ALA A 280 10.90 -6.47 9.41
C ALA A 280 11.81 -6.19 8.20
N PHE A 281 11.73 -7.03 7.17
CA PHE A 281 12.49 -6.83 5.93
C PHE A 281 12.04 -5.61 5.13
N LEU A 282 10.72 -5.34 5.08
CA LEU A 282 10.17 -4.15 4.45
C LEU A 282 10.50 -2.85 5.18
N ILE A 283 10.54 -2.85 6.52
CA ILE A 283 10.80 -1.65 7.32
C ILE A 283 12.30 -1.31 7.33
N LEU A 284 13.16 -2.31 7.49
CA LEU A 284 14.59 -2.09 7.70
C LEU A 284 15.38 -2.13 6.39
N PHE A 285 15.25 -3.22 5.63
CA PHE A 285 16.18 -3.51 4.54
C PHE A 285 15.77 -2.86 3.22
N GLN A 286 14.47 -2.78 2.91
CA GLN A 286 14.00 -2.14 1.67
C GLN A 286 14.38 -0.65 1.59
N PRO A 287 14.08 0.20 2.59
CA PRO A 287 14.49 1.61 2.60
C PRO A 287 16.00 1.77 2.63
N ALA A 288 16.72 0.98 3.43
CA ALA A 288 18.18 1.05 3.52
C ALA A 288 18.85 0.80 2.15
N MET A 289 18.45 -0.26 1.43
CA MET A 289 19.01 -0.53 0.10
C MET A 289 18.60 0.53 -0.93
N GLY A 290 17.36 1.03 -0.86
CA GLY A 290 16.89 2.12 -1.72
C GLY A 290 17.71 3.40 -1.52
N TRP A 291 18.02 3.73 -0.26
CA TRP A 291 18.84 4.86 0.13
C TRP A 291 20.31 4.70 -0.30
N LEU A 292 20.93 3.54 -0.02
CA LEU A 292 22.30 3.25 -0.45
C LEU A 292 22.45 3.31 -1.96
N GLN A 293 21.46 2.78 -2.70
CA GLN A 293 21.42 2.92 -4.16
C GLN A 293 21.26 4.39 -4.59
N HIS A 294 20.43 5.18 -3.90
CA HIS A 294 20.27 6.60 -4.21
C HIS A 294 21.57 7.38 -4.00
N LEU A 295 22.29 7.14 -2.89
CA LEU A 295 23.60 7.73 -2.62
C LEU A 295 24.62 7.35 -3.69
N HIS A 296 24.66 6.07 -4.09
CA HIS A 296 25.54 5.61 -5.15
C HIS A 296 25.20 6.29 -6.49
N PHE A 297 23.92 6.36 -6.85
CA PHE A 297 23.46 7.00 -8.08
C PHE A 297 23.80 8.51 -8.11
N ARG A 298 23.71 9.20 -6.97
CA ARG A 298 24.13 10.62 -6.88
C ARG A 298 25.63 10.82 -7.13
N LYS A 299 26.47 9.85 -6.76
CA LYS A 299 27.92 9.90 -6.94
C LYS A 299 28.35 9.46 -8.36
N THR A 300 27.80 8.36 -8.87
CA THR A 300 28.31 7.70 -10.08
C THR A 300 27.39 7.82 -11.30
N GLY A 301 26.12 8.19 -11.10
CA GLY A 301 25.09 8.15 -12.15
C GLY A 301 24.70 6.74 -12.60
N ALA A 302 25.17 5.69 -11.91
CA ALA A 302 25.00 4.29 -12.28
C ALA A 302 24.20 3.48 -11.23
N LYS A 303 23.84 2.24 -11.59
CA LYS A 303 23.20 1.28 -10.68
C LYS A 303 24.28 0.51 -9.91
N SER A 304 24.13 0.40 -8.59
CA SER A 304 24.95 -0.48 -7.75
C SER A 304 24.31 -1.86 -7.58
N SER A 305 25.01 -2.79 -6.91
CA SER A 305 24.45 -4.06 -6.45
C SER A 305 23.18 -3.88 -5.60
N PHE A 306 23.12 -2.81 -4.78
CA PHE A 306 21.95 -2.48 -3.96
C PHE A 306 20.69 -2.23 -4.79
N ALA A 307 20.81 -1.76 -6.04
CA ALA A 307 19.66 -1.59 -6.94
C ALA A 307 18.99 -2.94 -7.29
N TYR A 308 19.81 -3.97 -7.50
CA TYR A 308 19.34 -5.31 -7.84
C TYR A 308 18.81 -6.02 -6.61
N ALA A 309 19.53 -5.92 -5.48
CA ALA A 309 19.10 -6.48 -4.20
C ALA A 309 17.76 -5.88 -3.74
N HIS A 310 17.60 -4.56 -3.77
CA HIS A 310 16.35 -3.87 -3.45
C HIS A 310 15.18 -4.40 -4.30
N ARG A 311 15.38 -4.52 -5.62
CA ARG A 311 14.34 -4.98 -6.55
C ARG A 311 13.93 -6.43 -6.32
N TRP A 312 14.90 -7.34 -6.19
CA TRP A 312 14.60 -8.77 -6.00
C TRP A 312 14.01 -9.04 -4.63
N LEU A 313 14.56 -8.44 -3.58
CA LEU A 313 13.98 -8.54 -2.25
C LEU A 313 12.54 -8.00 -2.26
N GLY A 314 12.27 -6.86 -2.91
CA GLY A 314 10.92 -6.29 -2.95
C GLY A 314 9.91 -7.20 -3.63
N ARG A 315 10.30 -7.86 -4.73
CA ARG A 315 9.47 -8.86 -5.43
C ARG A 315 9.16 -10.07 -4.54
N ILE A 316 10.17 -10.59 -3.85
CA ILE A 316 10.01 -11.73 -2.92
C ILE A 316 9.05 -11.34 -1.78
N LEU A 317 9.24 -10.17 -1.17
CA LEU A 317 8.41 -9.70 -0.05
C LEU A 317 6.95 -9.43 -0.46
N ILE A 318 6.70 -8.94 -1.68
CA ILE A 318 5.32 -8.81 -2.21
C ILE A 318 4.65 -10.18 -2.28
N ILE A 319 5.32 -11.18 -2.87
CA ILE A 319 4.77 -12.54 -3.01
C ILE A 319 4.52 -13.15 -1.63
N LEU A 320 5.50 -13.09 -0.73
CA LEU A 320 5.34 -13.61 0.64
C LEU A 320 4.23 -12.89 1.40
N GLY A 321 4.06 -11.58 1.22
CA GLY A 321 2.98 -10.82 1.83
C GLY A 321 1.59 -11.21 1.31
N ILE A 322 1.45 -11.50 0.01
CA ILE A 322 0.20 -12.02 -0.55
C ILE A 322 -0.10 -13.43 0.00
N ILE A 323 0.89 -14.31 0.05
CA ILE A 323 0.74 -15.64 0.68
C ILE A 323 0.33 -15.47 2.16
N ASN A 324 0.97 -14.55 2.88
CA ASN A 324 0.66 -14.27 4.27
C ASN A 324 -0.78 -13.75 4.45
N GLY A 325 -1.28 -12.92 3.53
CA GLY A 325 -2.67 -12.48 3.53
C GLY A 325 -3.65 -13.64 3.41
N GLY A 326 -3.36 -14.61 2.52
CA GLY A 326 -4.13 -15.86 2.42
C GLY A 326 -4.11 -16.70 3.70
N LEU A 327 -2.94 -16.81 4.36
CA LEU A 327 -2.83 -17.45 5.68
C LEU A 327 -3.63 -16.70 6.75
N GLY A 328 -3.72 -15.38 6.67
CA GLY A 328 -4.55 -14.55 7.55
C GLY A 328 -6.04 -14.87 7.45
N PHE A 329 -6.57 -15.06 6.23
CA PHE A 329 -7.95 -15.52 6.03
C PHE A 329 -8.19 -16.92 6.62
N ARG A 330 -7.22 -17.83 6.49
CA ARG A 330 -7.31 -19.16 7.11
C ARG A 330 -7.35 -19.07 8.64
N LEU A 331 -6.49 -18.22 9.23
CA LEU A 331 -6.44 -18.01 10.68
C LEU A 331 -7.72 -17.36 11.22
N ALA A 332 -8.26 -16.37 10.50
CA ALA A 332 -9.49 -15.67 10.87
C ALA A 332 -10.77 -16.52 10.74
N GLY A 333 -10.71 -17.62 9.98
CA GLY A 333 -11.85 -18.49 9.72
C GLY A 333 -12.72 -17.95 8.58
N ILE A 334 -12.62 -18.59 7.41
CA ILE A 334 -13.41 -18.23 6.23
C ILE A 334 -14.89 -18.56 6.48
N GLY A 335 -15.75 -17.56 6.29
CA GLY A 335 -17.20 -17.68 6.50
C GLY A 335 -17.71 -17.05 7.78
N SER A 336 -16.83 -16.55 8.67
CA SER A 336 -17.24 -15.82 9.87
C SER A 336 -17.69 -14.37 9.52
N PRO A 337 -18.51 -13.71 10.37
CA PRO A 337 -18.93 -12.32 10.22
C PRO A 337 -17.79 -11.32 9.96
N GLY A 338 -16.58 -11.60 10.47
CA GLY A 338 -15.37 -10.79 10.24
C GLY A 338 -14.62 -11.12 8.94
N THR A 339 -14.79 -12.33 8.41
CA THR A 339 -14.14 -12.82 7.19
C THR A 339 -15.11 -13.60 6.31
N PRO A 340 -16.10 -12.92 5.70
CA PRO A 340 -17.06 -13.59 4.84
C PRO A 340 -16.35 -14.22 3.64
N GLN A 341 -16.88 -15.34 3.12
CA GLN A 341 -16.28 -16.04 1.99
C GLN A 341 -16.12 -15.15 0.75
N SER A 342 -17.03 -14.18 0.57
CA SER A 342 -16.95 -13.16 -0.48
C SER A 342 -15.68 -12.29 -0.40
N ALA A 343 -15.20 -11.97 0.80
CA ALA A 343 -13.98 -11.19 0.99
C ALA A 343 -12.73 -11.97 0.55
N MET A 344 -12.65 -13.26 0.86
CA MET A 344 -11.56 -14.13 0.41
C MET A 344 -11.57 -14.30 -1.12
N ILE A 345 -12.75 -14.47 -1.71
CA ILE A 345 -12.89 -14.54 -3.18
C ILE A 345 -12.44 -13.22 -3.82
N ALA A 346 -12.91 -12.08 -3.32
CA ALA A 346 -12.52 -10.77 -3.83
C ALA A 346 -11.01 -10.55 -3.73
N TYR A 347 -10.41 -10.87 -2.57
CA TYR A 347 -8.96 -10.83 -2.37
C TYR A 347 -8.21 -11.66 -3.43
N SER A 348 -8.63 -12.90 -3.64
CA SER A 348 -7.98 -13.84 -4.56
C SER A 348 -8.08 -13.38 -6.01
N VAL A 349 -9.26 -12.90 -6.43
CA VAL A 349 -9.49 -12.36 -7.78
C VAL A 349 -8.62 -11.13 -8.03
N ILE A 350 -8.62 -10.17 -7.10
CA ILE A 350 -7.84 -8.93 -7.25
C ILE A 350 -6.34 -9.26 -7.27
N ALA A 351 -5.86 -10.15 -6.38
CA ALA A 351 -4.47 -10.58 -6.36
C ALA A 351 -4.06 -11.27 -7.67
N GLY A 352 -4.93 -12.12 -8.23
CA GLY A 352 -4.72 -12.75 -9.53
C GLY A 352 -4.62 -11.72 -10.66
N VAL A 353 -5.56 -10.79 -10.76
CA VAL A 353 -5.58 -9.75 -11.81
C VAL A 353 -4.35 -8.84 -11.72
N VAL A 354 -4.03 -8.34 -10.53
CA VAL A 354 -2.87 -7.46 -10.33
C VAL A 354 -1.57 -8.22 -10.57
N GLY A 355 -1.47 -9.47 -10.12
CA GLY A 355 -0.32 -10.34 -10.37
C GLY A 355 -0.09 -10.59 -11.86
N LEU A 356 -1.15 -10.89 -12.61
CA LEU A 356 -1.08 -11.06 -14.07
C LEU A 356 -0.66 -9.76 -14.76
N ALA A 357 -1.21 -8.60 -14.37
CA ALA A 357 -0.80 -7.31 -14.89
C ALA A 357 0.69 -7.01 -14.60
N TYR A 358 1.15 -7.34 -13.39
CA TYR A 358 2.54 -7.18 -12.97
C TYR A 358 3.48 -8.02 -13.84
N ILE A 359 3.19 -9.31 -14.01
CA ILE A 359 4.01 -10.23 -14.83
C ILE A 359 4.00 -9.80 -16.30
N SER A 360 2.82 -9.49 -16.84
CA SER A 360 2.66 -9.09 -18.24
C SER A 360 3.49 -7.85 -18.58
N MET A 361 3.49 -6.85 -17.69
CA MET A 361 4.32 -5.65 -17.88
C MET A 361 5.81 -5.99 -17.92
N HIS A 362 6.32 -6.80 -16.99
CA HIS A 362 7.74 -7.19 -17.00
C HIS A 362 8.11 -8.01 -18.24
N LEU A 363 7.21 -8.87 -18.71
CA LEU A 363 7.38 -9.64 -19.94
C LEU A 363 7.45 -8.72 -21.18
N VAL A 364 6.50 -7.80 -21.32
CA VAL A 364 6.47 -6.83 -22.43
C VAL A 364 7.73 -5.97 -22.42
N MET A 365 8.16 -5.48 -21.26
CA MET A 365 9.39 -4.70 -21.12
C MET A 365 10.65 -5.51 -21.47
N ALA A 366 10.69 -6.80 -21.12
CA ALA A 366 11.79 -7.69 -21.51
C ALA A 366 11.84 -7.93 -23.03
N LEU A 367 10.69 -8.17 -23.66
CA LEU A 367 10.57 -8.38 -25.11
C LEU A 367 10.91 -7.12 -25.92
N GLN A 368 10.52 -5.93 -25.43
CA GLN A 368 10.86 -4.66 -26.06
C GLN A 368 12.34 -4.29 -25.89
N GLY A 369 12.95 -4.66 -24.75
CA GLY A 369 14.38 -4.48 -24.50
C GLY A 369 15.29 -5.36 -25.36
N GLY A 370 14.81 -6.55 -25.77
CA GLY A 370 15.53 -7.49 -26.64
C GLY A 370 15.59 -7.09 -28.13
N LYS A 371 14.81 -6.09 -28.57
CA LYS A 371 14.80 -5.62 -29.97
C LYS A 371 15.88 -4.59 -30.32
N GLN A 372 16.81 -4.25 -29.41
CA GLN A 372 17.97 -3.41 -29.71
C GLN A 372 19.22 -4.24 -30.13
N SER A 373 19.22 -4.64 -31.41
CA SER A 373 20.30 -5.07 -32.35
C SER A 373 21.42 -6.08 -31.97
N PRO A 374 21.57 -7.20 -32.74
CA PRO A 374 22.76 -8.06 -32.79
C PRO A 374 23.99 -7.50 -33.53
N ALA A 375 23.99 -6.24 -33.97
CA ALA A 375 24.95 -5.73 -34.97
C ALA A 375 26.32 -5.24 -34.42
N VAL A 376 26.64 -5.43 -33.14
CA VAL A 376 27.87 -4.88 -32.53
C VAL A 376 28.92 -5.96 -32.20
N GLN A 377 28.62 -7.24 -32.43
CA GLN A 377 29.52 -8.34 -32.05
C GLN A 377 30.50 -8.80 -33.14
N GLN A 378 30.40 -8.32 -34.38
CA GLN A 378 31.32 -8.74 -35.46
C GLN A 378 32.61 -7.91 -35.55
N GLU A 379 32.67 -6.69 -35.00
CA GLU A 379 33.85 -5.82 -35.18
C GLU A 379 34.95 -6.05 -34.12
N LYS A 380 34.65 -6.73 -33.01
CA LYS A 380 35.64 -6.97 -31.93
C LYS A 380 36.50 -8.21 -32.09
N THR A 381 36.18 -9.11 -33.02
CA THR A 381 36.93 -10.36 -33.19
C THR A 381 38.12 -10.22 -34.15
N GLN A 382 38.20 -9.13 -34.92
CA GLN A 382 39.24 -8.97 -35.95
C GLN A 382 40.41 -8.06 -35.56
N ALA A 383 40.34 -7.36 -34.44
CA ALA A 383 41.37 -6.37 -34.03
C ALA A 383 42.25 -6.82 -32.83
N GLY A 384 42.06 -8.04 -32.31
CA GLY A 384 42.73 -8.51 -31.09
C GLY A 384 43.84 -9.56 -31.30
N GLY A 385 44.27 -9.77 -32.55
CA GLY A 385 45.15 -10.87 -32.94
C GLY A 385 46.51 -10.46 -33.46
N GLU A 386 47.20 -9.51 -32.83
CA GLU A 386 48.64 -9.33 -33.05
C GLU A 386 49.26 -8.58 -31.87
N ASN A 387 50.42 -9.06 -31.41
CA ASN A 387 51.25 -8.57 -30.31
C ASN A 387 51.01 -9.21 -28.93
N ALA A 388 51.54 -10.42 -28.77
CA ALA A 388 51.92 -10.95 -27.46
C ALA A 388 53.39 -11.39 -27.54
N GLU A 389 54.30 -10.65 -26.90
CA GLU A 389 55.57 -11.20 -26.42
C GLU A 389 56.22 -10.36 -25.28
N ILE A 390 56.63 -11.10 -24.24
CA ILE A 390 57.79 -10.92 -23.32
C ILE A 390 57.73 -9.88 -22.15
N GLY A 391 57.26 -10.38 -20.99
CA GLY A 391 57.89 -10.38 -19.62
C GLY A 391 58.34 -9.09 -18.89
N PRO A 392 58.76 -9.15 -17.59
CA PRO A 392 58.42 -10.11 -16.53
C PRO A 392 58.00 -9.46 -15.18
N LYS A 393 57.58 -10.34 -14.25
CA LYS A 393 57.22 -10.12 -12.83
C LYS A 393 58.30 -9.41 -12.00
N ILE A 394 57.88 -8.52 -11.08
CA ILE A 394 58.55 -8.31 -9.78
C ILE A 394 57.51 -8.27 -8.65
N LEU A 395 57.91 -8.89 -7.55
CA LEU A 395 57.24 -9.19 -6.29
C LEU A 395 57.41 -8.04 -5.27
N GLY A 396 56.48 -7.91 -4.32
CA GLY A 396 56.85 -7.70 -2.90
C GLY A 396 56.33 -6.46 -2.16
N HIS A 397 55.89 -6.72 -0.91
CA HIS A 397 55.76 -5.88 0.30
C HIS A 397 54.67 -4.79 0.32
N GLU A 398 53.66 -4.76 1.20
CA GLU A 398 53.53 -4.95 2.66
C GLU A 398 53.63 -3.64 3.48
N GLN A 399 52.54 -3.40 4.23
CA GLN A 399 52.38 -2.68 5.52
C GLN A 399 52.21 -1.15 5.65
N ARG A 400 51.28 -0.87 6.59
CA ARG A 400 51.13 0.26 7.55
C ARG A 400 50.51 1.56 7.02
N GLU A 401 49.28 1.90 7.43
CA GLU A 401 48.88 2.59 8.69
C GLU A 401 49.81 3.76 9.04
N ASP A 402 49.29 4.99 8.98
CA ASP A 402 49.16 5.84 10.16
C ASP A 402 48.28 7.07 9.93
N MET A 403 47.66 7.42 11.04
CA MET A 403 46.66 8.41 11.37
C MET A 403 47.32 9.75 11.72
N TYR A 404 46.76 10.88 11.27
CA TYR A 404 46.95 12.18 11.94
C TYR A 404 45.64 12.99 11.95
N SER A 405 45.28 13.38 13.16
CA SER A 405 44.27 14.37 13.54
C SER A 405 44.94 15.73 13.63
N GLU A 406 44.29 16.80 13.16
CA GLU A 406 44.29 18.07 13.89
C GLU A 406 43.15 19.00 13.45
N ALA A 407 42.62 19.70 14.44
CA ALA A 407 41.45 20.55 14.39
C ALA A 407 41.82 22.02 14.09
N MET A 408 40.87 22.80 13.54
CA MET A 408 40.65 24.18 14.00
C MET A 408 39.29 24.73 13.54
N THR A 409 38.64 25.38 14.49
CA THR A 409 37.35 26.08 14.45
C THR A 409 37.47 27.47 13.84
N THR A 410 36.37 28.03 13.31
CA THR A 410 35.99 29.45 13.49
C THR A 410 34.55 29.73 13.05
N ASN A 411 33.98 30.74 13.70
CA ASN A 411 32.57 31.09 13.87
C ASN A 411 31.96 31.98 12.79
N ALA A 412 30.62 32.12 12.90
CA ALA A 412 29.79 33.33 12.76
C ALA A 412 28.96 33.57 11.48
N ASN A 413 27.65 33.32 11.63
CA ASN A 413 26.51 34.21 11.40
C ASN A 413 26.52 35.23 10.25
N LYS A 414 25.50 35.13 9.37
CA LYS A 414 24.69 36.30 8.96
C LYS A 414 23.30 35.90 8.45
N ALA A 415 22.34 36.75 8.78
CA ALA A 415 20.91 36.51 8.87
C ALA A 415 20.09 36.96 7.64
N ASN A 416 18.85 36.44 7.59
CA ASN A 416 17.57 37.03 7.15
C ASN A 416 17.50 38.02 5.98
N ILE A 417 16.65 37.69 4.99
CA ILE A 417 15.74 38.62 4.28
C ILE A 417 14.39 37.88 4.04
N PRO A 418 13.22 38.54 4.14
CA PRO A 418 11.98 37.91 4.61
C PRO A 418 10.99 37.47 3.52
N TYR A 419 10.09 36.58 3.92
CA TYR A 419 8.82 36.26 3.28
C TYR A 419 7.73 37.23 3.78
N THR A 420 6.87 37.70 2.87
CA THR A 420 5.47 38.04 3.18
C THR A 420 4.52 37.53 2.09
N PRO A 421 3.25 37.24 2.44
CA PRO A 421 2.33 36.44 1.63
C PRO A 421 1.28 37.32 0.93
N VAL A 422 0.66 36.81 -0.14
CA VAL A 422 -0.65 37.30 -0.60
C VAL A 422 -1.58 36.12 -0.85
N THR A 423 -2.72 36.22 -0.17
CA THR A 423 -3.89 35.35 -0.14
C THR A 423 -4.71 35.34 -1.43
N ALA A 424 -5.39 34.22 -1.60
CA ALA A 424 -6.42 33.83 -2.55
C ALA A 424 -7.40 34.91 -3.04
N TYR A 425 -7.84 34.77 -4.31
CA TYR A 425 -9.25 34.88 -4.67
C TYR A 425 -9.61 33.89 -5.79
N ASN A 426 -10.67 33.13 -5.53
CA ASN A 426 -11.44 32.33 -6.48
C ASN A 426 -11.99 33.21 -7.61
N PHE A 427 -11.98 32.72 -8.86
CA PHE A 427 -13.08 32.90 -9.82
C PHE A 427 -12.97 31.86 -10.96
N LEU A 428 -13.92 30.93 -10.97
CA LEU A 428 -14.49 30.24 -12.15
C LEU A 428 -15.85 30.90 -12.42
N PRO A 429 -16.56 30.71 -13.57
CA PRO A 429 -16.23 30.19 -14.90
C PRO A 429 -16.75 31.22 -16.00
N PRO A 430 -17.17 30.96 -17.27
CA PRO A 430 -17.78 29.76 -17.88
C PRO A 430 -17.10 29.21 -19.15
N ARG A 431 -17.39 27.93 -19.41
CA ARG A 431 -17.27 27.28 -20.72
C ARG A 431 -18.11 28.01 -21.77
N ALA A 432 -17.53 28.24 -22.95
CA ALA A 432 -18.29 28.39 -24.19
C ALA A 432 -17.64 27.54 -25.28
N ILE A 433 -18.39 26.55 -25.74
CA ILE A 433 -18.14 25.78 -26.96
C ILE A 433 -18.47 26.72 -28.12
N VAL A 434 -17.51 27.03 -28.99
CA VAL A 434 -17.80 27.53 -30.34
C VAL A 434 -16.95 26.76 -31.34
N SER A 435 -17.64 26.37 -32.40
CA SER A 435 -17.37 25.36 -33.41
C SER A 435 -16.04 25.46 -34.15
N ALA A 436 -15.46 24.29 -34.39
CA ALA A 436 -14.54 24.02 -35.48
C ALA A 436 -15.23 24.30 -36.84
N SER A 437 -14.95 25.44 -37.46
CA SER A 437 -15.11 25.69 -38.91
C SER A 437 -14.62 27.07 -39.38
N LEU A 438 -14.09 27.94 -38.50
CA LEU A 438 -13.59 29.27 -38.89
C LEU A 438 -12.08 29.44 -38.70
N GLN A 439 -11.29 28.39 -38.96
CA GLN A 439 -9.84 28.41 -38.74
C GLN A 439 -9.03 27.85 -39.92
N VAL A 440 -9.59 27.96 -41.13
CA VAL A 440 -8.94 27.51 -42.38
C VAL A 440 -8.52 28.71 -43.26
N GLY A 441 -9.03 29.92 -43.03
CA GLY A 441 -8.77 31.09 -43.90
C GLY A 441 -7.69 32.09 -43.45
N LEU A 442 -7.11 31.95 -42.25
CA LEU A 442 -6.16 32.93 -41.68
C LEU A 442 -4.74 32.36 -41.46
N ARG A 443 -4.39 31.27 -42.14
CA ARG A 443 -3.07 30.61 -42.04
C ARG A 443 -2.15 30.81 -43.25
N GLU A 444 -2.62 31.44 -44.32
CA GLU A 444 -1.83 31.59 -45.56
C GLU A 444 -1.21 32.99 -45.80
N ILE A 445 -1.43 33.97 -44.91
CA ILE A 445 -0.92 35.35 -45.12
C ILE A 445 0.14 35.76 -44.07
N ILE A 446 0.36 34.96 -43.02
CA ILE A 446 1.48 35.18 -42.09
C ILE A 446 2.63 34.27 -42.50
N GLY A 447 3.65 34.84 -43.17
CA GLY A 447 4.91 34.14 -43.44
C GLY A 447 5.40 33.47 -42.17
N ALA A 448 5.51 32.14 -42.19
CA ALA A 448 5.73 31.34 -40.99
C ALA A 448 7.05 31.75 -40.30
N MET A 449 6.95 32.44 -39.16
CA MET A 449 8.11 32.80 -38.37
C MET A 449 8.79 31.52 -37.88
N LEU A 450 9.95 31.21 -38.46
CA LEU A 450 10.80 30.12 -37.98
C LEU A 450 11.61 30.61 -36.78
N HIS A 451 11.87 29.70 -35.84
CA HIS A 451 12.71 29.91 -34.68
C HIS A 451 13.97 29.06 -34.82
N ASN A 452 15.14 29.57 -34.41
CA ASN A 452 16.41 28.83 -34.47
C ASN A 452 17.23 28.91 -33.17
N ALA A 453 18.12 27.95 -32.96
CA ALA A 453 19.11 27.99 -31.88
C ALA A 453 20.44 27.33 -32.29
N LEU A 454 21.55 27.77 -31.67
CA LEU A 454 22.90 27.24 -31.93
C LEU A 454 23.53 26.74 -30.63
N ILE A 455 24.04 25.51 -30.66
CA ILE A 455 24.69 24.87 -29.53
C ILE A 455 26.12 24.48 -29.93
N ARG A 456 27.06 24.74 -29.02
CA ARG A 456 28.44 24.29 -29.07
C ARG A 456 28.71 23.30 -27.95
N THR A 457 29.54 22.32 -28.24
CA THR A 457 30.02 21.31 -27.29
C THR A 457 31.48 21.00 -27.63
N HIS A 458 32.18 20.31 -26.74
CA HIS A 458 33.55 19.90 -27.01
C HIS A 458 33.65 18.97 -28.22
N HIS A 459 32.83 17.91 -28.28
CA HIS A 459 32.74 16.96 -29.40
C HIS A 459 31.44 16.15 -29.31
N ILE A 460 31.02 15.55 -30.42
CA ILE A 460 29.81 14.71 -30.51
C ILE A 460 30.18 13.36 -31.14
N THR A 461 30.59 12.40 -30.31
CA THR A 461 31.08 11.08 -30.77
C THR A 461 30.13 9.92 -30.39
N SER A 462 29.26 10.11 -29.39
CA SER A 462 28.37 9.05 -28.92
C SER A 462 27.20 8.79 -29.87
N ARG A 463 27.23 7.69 -30.63
CA ARG A 463 26.14 7.28 -31.54
C ARG A 463 24.80 7.08 -30.83
N LYS A 464 24.82 6.64 -29.56
CA LYS A 464 23.62 6.54 -28.72
C LYS A 464 22.99 7.90 -28.44
N LYS A 465 23.80 8.92 -28.16
CA LYS A 465 23.30 10.29 -27.96
C LYS A 465 22.79 10.89 -29.26
N VAL A 466 23.48 10.67 -30.39
CA VAL A 466 23.02 11.09 -31.72
C VAL A 466 21.67 10.47 -32.09
N SER A 467 21.48 9.18 -31.79
CA SER A 467 20.20 8.48 -32.01
C SER A 467 19.07 9.04 -31.13
N ALA A 468 19.39 9.55 -29.93
CA ALA A 468 18.43 10.26 -29.09
C ALA A 468 18.06 11.63 -29.67
N LEU A 469 19.05 12.37 -30.20
CA LEU A 469 18.83 13.65 -30.87
C LEU A 469 17.98 13.50 -32.15
N LYS A 470 18.19 12.43 -32.91
CA LYS A 470 17.39 12.13 -34.12
C LYS A 470 15.92 11.89 -33.75
N ARG A 471 15.66 11.04 -32.77
CA ARG A 471 14.30 10.81 -32.25
C ARG A 471 13.66 12.09 -31.71
N ALA A 472 14.43 12.93 -31.02
CA ALA A 472 13.94 14.21 -30.54
C ALA A 472 13.59 15.18 -31.68
N ALA A 473 14.39 15.20 -32.75
CA ALA A 473 14.11 16.01 -33.93
C ALA A 473 12.79 15.61 -34.60
N ASP A 474 12.58 14.29 -34.75
CA ASP A 474 11.34 13.74 -35.30
C ASP A 474 10.13 14.03 -34.38
N THR A 475 10.32 13.91 -33.06
CA THR A 475 9.25 14.11 -32.06
C THR A 475 8.79 15.57 -32.00
N TYR A 476 9.73 16.51 -32.02
CA TYR A 476 9.44 17.94 -31.94
C TYR A 476 9.24 18.58 -33.33
N ASN A 477 9.22 17.77 -34.39
CA ASN A 477 9.01 18.23 -35.75
C ASN A 477 9.97 19.37 -36.16
N CYS A 478 11.24 19.26 -35.76
CA CYS A 478 12.25 20.27 -36.01
C CYS A 478 13.34 19.75 -36.96
N PHE A 479 13.92 20.66 -37.74
CA PHE A 479 15.11 20.37 -38.52
C PHE A 479 16.34 20.52 -37.63
N VAL A 480 17.26 19.56 -37.70
CA VAL A 480 18.51 19.60 -36.97
C VAL A 480 19.68 19.29 -37.90
N LEU A 481 20.73 20.10 -37.77
CA LEU A 481 22.05 19.82 -38.36
C LEU A 481 23.07 19.61 -37.25
N LEU A 482 23.82 18.51 -37.32
CA LEU A 482 24.81 18.10 -36.35
C LEU A 482 26.18 17.99 -37.00
N ARG A 483 27.23 18.51 -36.36
CA ARG A 483 28.60 18.16 -36.69
C ARG A 483 29.12 17.11 -35.70
N SER A 484 29.28 15.87 -36.14
CA SER A 484 29.75 14.75 -35.29
C SER A 484 31.23 14.42 -35.53
N GLY A 485 31.81 13.57 -34.67
CA GLY A 485 33.18 13.02 -34.84
C GLY A 485 34.32 13.84 -34.24
N GLY A 486 34.41 15.15 -34.47
CA GLY A 486 35.55 15.96 -34.02
C GLY A 486 35.22 17.12 -33.06
N CYS A 487 36.26 17.85 -32.65
CA CYS A 487 36.15 19.12 -31.93
C CYS A 487 36.16 20.31 -32.93
N PRO A 488 35.33 21.36 -32.75
CA PRO A 488 34.21 21.45 -31.83
C PRO A 488 33.00 20.64 -32.31
N GLY A 489 32.14 20.20 -31.39
CA GLY A 489 30.82 19.66 -31.72
C GLY A 489 29.80 20.79 -31.89
N ILE A 490 29.07 20.82 -33.00
CA ILE A 490 28.15 21.92 -33.35
C ILE A 490 26.76 21.35 -33.60
N MET A 491 25.73 22.02 -33.08
CA MET A 491 24.33 21.67 -33.37
C MET A 491 23.53 22.91 -33.72
N TYR A 492 22.78 22.82 -34.81
CA TYR A 492 21.79 23.82 -35.23
C TYR A 492 20.41 23.18 -35.24
N VAL A 493 19.42 23.94 -34.79
CA VAL A 493 18.01 23.52 -34.82
C VAL A 493 17.14 24.66 -35.32
N GLU A 494 16.14 24.34 -36.13
CA GLU A 494 15.07 25.27 -36.53
C GLU A 494 13.69 24.57 -36.48
N ALA A 495 12.65 25.33 -36.13
CA ALA A 495 11.26 24.86 -36.18
C ALA A 495 10.30 26.05 -36.36
N ARG A 496 9.05 25.78 -36.77
CA ARG A 496 8.00 26.80 -36.83
C ARG A 496 7.60 27.29 -35.44
N GLU A 497 7.53 26.38 -34.48
CA GLU A 497 7.16 26.69 -33.10
C GLU A 497 8.40 26.92 -32.25
N LYS A 498 8.41 28.01 -31.47
CA LYS A 498 9.49 28.31 -30.52
C LYS A 498 9.64 27.20 -29.48
N ASP A 499 8.52 26.67 -29.00
CA ASP A 499 8.47 25.64 -27.97
C ASP A 499 9.10 24.32 -28.45
N ALA A 500 9.02 24.01 -29.75
CA ALA A 500 9.70 22.87 -30.34
C ALA A 500 11.23 23.02 -30.29
N VAL A 501 11.74 24.21 -30.60
CA VAL A 501 13.18 24.53 -30.50
C VAL A 501 13.64 24.45 -29.05
N GLU A 502 12.89 25.04 -28.11
CA GLU A 502 13.22 25.00 -26.68
C GLU A 502 13.21 23.57 -26.11
N SER A 503 12.22 22.76 -26.49
CA SER A 503 12.10 21.35 -26.10
C SER A 503 13.26 20.51 -26.63
N TRP A 504 13.66 20.75 -27.89
CA TRP A 504 14.82 20.09 -28.47
C TRP A 504 16.14 20.51 -27.79
N VAL A 505 16.35 21.81 -27.55
CA VAL A 505 17.52 22.33 -26.81
C VAL A 505 17.59 21.75 -25.39
N ASN A 506 16.46 21.60 -24.71
CA ASN A 506 16.38 20.96 -23.40
C ASN A 506 16.78 19.48 -23.46
N THR A 507 16.41 18.79 -24.55
CA THR A 507 16.86 17.42 -24.80
C THR A 507 18.37 17.35 -24.95
N VAL A 508 18.99 18.24 -25.73
CA VAL A 508 20.46 18.31 -25.86
C VAL A 508 21.12 18.55 -24.50
N ARG A 509 20.59 19.49 -23.71
CA ARG A 509 21.10 19.81 -22.37
C ARG A 509 21.05 18.59 -21.44
N SER A 510 19.99 17.78 -21.54
CA SER A 510 19.83 16.55 -20.75
C SER A 510 20.87 15.46 -21.09
N LEU A 511 21.41 15.47 -22.31
CA LEU A 511 22.43 14.52 -22.77
C LEU A 511 23.84 14.82 -22.22
N ARG A 512 24.01 15.92 -21.46
CA ARG A 512 25.24 16.29 -20.75
C ARG A 512 26.49 16.14 -21.61
N TYR A 513 26.52 16.86 -22.74
CA TYR A 513 27.74 16.97 -23.54
C TYR A 513 28.78 17.81 -22.79
N LYS A 514 30.06 17.43 -22.93
CA LYS A 514 31.18 18.20 -22.35
C LYS A 514 31.21 19.59 -22.99
N ASP A 515 31.45 20.62 -22.18
CA ASP A 515 31.52 22.03 -22.58
C ASP A 515 30.28 22.51 -23.35
N PHE A 516 29.09 22.08 -22.91
CA PHE A 516 27.82 22.54 -23.48
C PHE A 516 27.67 24.06 -23.33
N GLN A 517 27.49 24.74 -24.45
CA GLN A 517 27.25 26.18 -24.55
C GLN A 517 26.09 26.44 -25.51
N LEU A 518 25.05 27.11 -25.04
CA LEU A 518 23.98 27.63 -25.89
C LEU A 518 24.48 28.94 -26.52
N ALA A 519 25.20 28.83 -27.63
CA ALA A 519 25.87 29.93 -28.31
C ALA A 519 24.89 31.00 -28.79
N MET A 520 23.72 30.59 -29.29
CA MET A 520 22.61 31.49 -29.63
C MET A 520 21.30 30.93 -29.05
N ARG A 521 20.56 31.78 -28.33
CA ARG A 521 19.27 31.42 -27.73
C ARG A 521 18.18 31.28 -28.81
N PRO A 522 17.13 30.48 -28.56
CA PRO A 522 15.95 30.39 -29.41
C PRO A 522 15.38 31.76 -29.76
N GLY A 523 15.39 32.11 -31.05
CA GLY A 523 14.91 33.40 -31.55
C GLY A 523 14.35 33.30 -32.96
N VAL A 524 13.56 34.30 -33.37
CA VAL A 524 12.99 34.37 -34.72
C VAL A 524 14.11 34.49 -35.75
N ILE A 525 14.06 33.68 -36.81
CA ILE A 525 14.96 33.80 -37.96
C ILE A 525 14.63 35.10 -38.66
N GLN A 526 15.49 36.10 -38.50
CA GLN A 526 15.48 37.29 -39.34
C GLN A 526 16.12 36.90 -40.68
N ALA A 527 15.36 36.96 -41.77
CA ALA A 527 15.94 36.80 -43.10
C ALA A 527 16.98 37.91 -43.28
N GLU A 528 18.21 37.54 -43.62
CA GLU A 528 19.25 38.49 -44.00
C GLU A 528 18.77 39.23 -45.27
N THR A 529 18.17 40.42 -45.10
CA THR A 529 17.95 41.34 -46.22
C THR A 529 19.32 41.75 -46.72
N CYS A 530 19.65 41.35 -47.95
CA CYS A 530 20.85 41.81 -48.63
C CYS A 530 20.77 43.34 -48.79
N SER A 531 21.43 44.08 -47.89
CA SER A 531 21.80 45.46 -48.13
C SER A 531 22.98 45.45 -49.09
N GLU A 532 22.75 45.98 -50.28
CA GLU A 532 23.77 46.19 -51.31
C GLU A 532 24.87 47.12 -50.80
N GLU A 533 26.13 46.70 -50.92
CA GLU A 533 27.21 47.60 -51.34
C GLU A 533 27.90 47.00 -52.57
N ASN A 534 27.98 47.84 -53.60
CA ASN A 534 28.25 47.54 -55.01
C ASN A 534 29.66 47.00 -55.29
N ASN A 535 29.80 45.99 -56.18
CA ASN A 535 30.28 46.23 -57.54
C ASN A 535 30.12 45.04 -58.51
N SER A 536 29.23 45.25 -59.49
CA SER A 536 29.17 44.73 -60.87
C SER A 536 29.90 43.44 -61.32
N LYS A 537 29.11 42.42 -61.72
CA LYS A 537 29.04 41.90 -63.11
C LYS A 537 27.87 40.92 -63.34
N GLN A 538 26.95 41.37 -64.21
CA GLN A 538 25.87 40.74 -64.99
C GLN A 538 25.60 39.20 -64.93
N THR A 539 24.38 38.87 -64.44
CA THR A 539 23.26 38.06 -65.02
C THR A 539 23.52 36.88 -66.00
N PRO A 540 22.72 35.77 -65.96
CA PRO A 540 21.25 35.84 -66.04
C PRO A 540 20.43 35.08 -64.99
N ARG A 541 19.26 35.68 -64.72
CA ARG A 541 18.10 35.16 -64.01
C ARG A 541 17.72 33.78 -64.55
N ARG A 542 17.63 32.80 -63.64
CA ARG A 542 16.83 31.58 -63.80
C ARG A 542 15.85 31.52 -62.63
N ASP A 543 14.57 31.55 -62.98
CA ASP A 543 13.37 31.05 -62.27
C ASP A 543 13.38 31.12 -60.75
N TYR A 544 12.79 32.22 -60.24
CA TYR A 544 12.56 32.48 -58.82
C TYR A 544 11.29 31.83 -58.26
N ASP A 545 10.76 30.80 -58.93
CA ASP A 545 9.48 30.16 -58.58
C ASP A 545 9.64 28.71 -58.07
N SER A 546 10.84 28.32 -57.63
CA SER A 546 11.12 26.94 -57.19
C SER A 546 11.93 26.79 -55.90
N GLN A 547 12.16 27.88 -55.14
CA GLN A 547 12.98 27.83 -53.92
C GLN A 547 12.23 27.97 -52.57
N GLU A 548 10.98 28.47 -52.54
CA GLU A 548 10.18 28.41 -51.30
C GLU A 548 9.71 27.00 -50.95
N GLY A 549 9.61 26.11 -51.96
CA GLY A 549 9.27 24.70 -51.77
C GLY A 549 10.38 23.81 -51.17
N LYS A 550 11.63 24.28 -51.07
CA LYS A 550 12.77 23.47 -50.57
C LYS A 550 13.12 23.67 -49.09
N ARG A 551 12.70 24.78 -48.46
CA ARG A 551 12.90 24.98 -47.01
C ARG A 551 11.93 24.16 -46.14
N ALA A 552 10.82 23.69 -46.71
CA ALA A 552 9.73 23.05 -45.95
C ALA A 552 9.84 21.53 -45.79
N SER A 553 10.82 20.85 -46.41
CA SER A 553 10.83 19.38 -46.50
C SER A 553 11.83 18.65 -45.57
N GLY A 554 12.58 19.35 -44.73
CA GLY A 554 13.61 18.73 -43.90
C GLY A 554 13.18 18.57 -42.45
N ILE A 555 12.21 17.71 -42.11
CA ILE A 555 12.04 17.32 -40.71
C ILE A 555 13.07 16.23 -40.39
N GLY A 556 13.72 16.32 -39.22
CA GLY A 556 14.67 15.32 -38.74
C GLY A 556 16.12 15.82 -38.64
N LEU A 557 17.03 14.88 -38.37
CA LEU A 557 18.43 15.18 -38.07
C LEU A 557 19.37 14.73 -39.19
N SER A 558 20.21 15.66 -39.63
CA SER A 558 21.31 15.45 -40.59
C SER A 558 22.68 15.63 -39.92
N GLU A 559 23.67 14.85 -40.33
CA GLU A 559 25.04 14.89 -39.80
C GLU A 559 26.03 15.35 -40.89
N VAL A 560 27.02 16.16 -40.50
CA VAL A 560 28.16 16.56 -41.32
C VAL A 560 29.46 16.33 -40.54
N GLU A 561 30.57 16.15 -41.24
CA GLU A 561 31.85 15.79 -40.60
C GLU A 561 32.72 17.03 -40.37
N THR A 562 32.60 18.04 -41.23
CA THR A 562 33.45 19.23 -41.22
C THR A 562 32.70 20.52 -40.84
N VAL A 563 33.42 21.47 -40.24
CA VAL A 563 32.88 22.82 -39.96
C VAL A 563 32.60 23.58 -41.25
N LYS A 564 33.36 23.30 -42.32
CA LYS A 564 33.17 23.89 -43.65
C LYS A 564 31.82 23.49 -44.27
N GLU A 565 31.48 22.20 -44.23
CA GLU A 565 30.17 21.70 -44.68
C GLU A 565 29.03 22.26 -43.84
N PHE A 566 29.20 22.29 -42.52
CA PHE A 566 28.22 22.88 -41.61
C PHE A 566 27.95 24.35 -41.96
N GLY A 567 29.01 25.11 -42.21
CA GLY A 567 28.92 26.48 -42.67
C GLY A 567 28.20 26.62 -44.02
N GLY A 568 28.55 25.79 -45.00
CA GLY A 568 27.86 25.79 -46.30
C GLY A 568 26.36 25.54 -46.17
N ALA A 569 25.95 24.66 -45.27
CA ALA A 569 24.53 24.44 -44.96
C ALA A 569 23.86 25.66 -44.30
N MET A 570 24.55 26.40 -43.44
CA MET A 570 24.04 27.65 -42.86
C MET A 570 23.89 28.76 -43.91
N GLN A 571 24.79 28.82 -44.90
CA GLN A 571 24.70 29.76 -46.02
C GLN A 571 23.50 29.47 -46.91
N GLN A 572 23.29 28.20 -47.29
CA GLN A 572 22.09 27.79 -48.05
C GLN A 572 20.79 28.08 -47.28
N ARG A 573 20.86 28.09 -45.95
CA ARG A 573 19.73 28.40 -45.07
C ARG A 573 19.56 29.90 -44.78
N GLY A 574 20.44 30.77 -45.27
CA GLY A 574 20.33 32.23 -45.08
C GLY A 574 20.52 32.69 -43.63
N VAL A 575 21.28 31.93 -42.84
CA VAL A 575 21.62 32.24 -41.44
C VAL A 575 23.15 32.32 -41.24
N TRP A 576 23.87 32.72 -42.29
CA TRP A 576 25.32 32.66 -42.35
C TRP A 576 25.98 33.63 -41.38
N HIS A 577 25.58 34.90 -41.37
CA HIS A 577 26.15 35.90 -40.46
C HIS A 577 25.76 35.60 -39.01
N TRP A 578 24.53 35.14 -38.79
CA TRP A 578 24.06 34.69 -37.47
C TRP A 578 24.90 33.53 -36.92
N TRP A 579 25.21 32.53 -37.75
CA TRP A 579 26.04 31.39 -37.38
C TRP A 579 27.48 31.80 -37.08
N ARG A 580 28.09 32.64 -37.93
CA ARG A 580 29.45 33.17 -37.70
C ARG A 580 29.57 33.89 -36.36
N LYS A 581 28.59 34.74 -36.05
CA LYS A 581 28.51 35.44 -34.76
C LYS A 581 28.44 34.46 -33.59
N GLY A 582 27.58 33.44 -33.66
CA GLY A 582 27.48 32.41 -32.61
C GLY A 582 28.73 31.53 -32.47
N MET A 583 29.50 31.36 -33.55
CA MET A 583 30.77 30.64 -33.52
C MET A 583 31.96 31.49 -33.05
N GLY A 584 31.78 32.81 -32.93
CA GLY A 584 32.85 33.75 -32.56
C GLY A 584 33.79 34.08 -33.73
N TYR A 585 33.35 33.86 -34.97
CA TYR A 585 34.06 34.31 -36.16
C TYR A 585 33.68 35.77 -36.42
N SER A 586 34.53 36.69 -35.96
CA SER A 586 34.47 38.11 -36.35
C SER A 586 34.43 38.28 -37.86
#